data_AF-A0A9E2SF36-F1
#
_entry.id   AF-A0A9E2SF36-F1
#
_cell.length_a   1.000
_cell.length_b   1.000
_cell.length_c   1.000
_cell.angle_alpha   90.00
_cell.angle_beta   90.00
_cell.angle_gamma   90.00
#
_symmetry.space_group_name_H-M   'P 1'
#
loop_
_entity.id
_entity.type
_entity.pdbx_description
1 polymer ?
#
loop_
_entity_poly.entity_id
_entity_poly.type
_entity_poly.pdbx_seq_one_letter_code
_entity_poly.pdbx_strand_id
1 'polypeptide(L)'
;MACEQHGKIIVQDVRITESVDDLAPPAPEEISHFKTLQDWLVNICDNSKPEKKIDKFKLGLFEGKDEKILFLVGTNTYKEGEHQSATRIEFEPAHNYLKLPERDYNSLAHDELVNKLISQLKDFANTNTFENSFLSKANSIVFETNGTIIWSKETN
;
A
#
# COMPACT_ATOMS: atom_id res chain seq x y z
N MET A 1 50.47 11.37 30.55
CA MET A 1 49.09 10.86 30.70
C MET A 1 48.14 11.87 30.08
N ALA A 2 47.46 11.50 28.99
CA ALA A 2 46.05 11.78 28.68
C ALA A 2 45.81 11.43 27.20
N CYS A 3 44.77 10.64 26.96
CA CYS A 3 44.49 9.89 25.75
C CYS A 3 43.84 10.74 24.64
N GLU A 4 44.23 10.48 23.39
CA GLU A 4 43.53 10.93 22.19
C GLU A 4 42.25 10.11 22.01
N GLN A 5 41.09 10.79 21.98
CA GLN A 5 39.81 10.16 21.67
C GLN A 5 39.71 9.98 20.15
N HIS A 6 39.92 8.76 19.68
CA HIS A 6 39.58 8.38 18.32
C HIS A 6 38.06 8.26 18.19
N GLY A 7 37.45 9.21 17.49
CA GLY A 7 36.05 9.15 17.08
C GLY A 7 35.79 7.88 16.25
N LYS A 8 34.93 7.01 16.76
CA LYS A 8 34.47 5.81 16.07
C LYS A 8 33.55 6.22 14.92
N ILE A 9 34.04 6.16 13.68
CA ILE A 9 33.20 6.30 12.49
C ILE A 9 32.31 5.05 12.43
N ILE A 10 31.01 5.22 12.67
CA ILE A 10 30.01 4.19 12.43
C ILE A 10 29.63 4.30 10.96
N VAL A 11 30.16 3.41 10.12
CA VAL A 11 29.66 3.27 8.75
C VAL A 11 28.26 2.64 8.85
N GLN A 12 27.24 3.45 8.61
CA GLN A 12 25.87 3.00 8.49
C GLN A 12 25.76 2.27 7.14
N ASP A 13 25.34 1.01 7.14
CA ASP A 13 25.09 0.25 5.90
C ASP A 13 23.90 0.90 5.19
N VAL A 14 24.19 1.81 4.25
CA VAL A 14 23.17 2.52 3.47
C VAL A 14 22.68 1.56 2.40
N ARG A 15 21.49 0.97 2.61
CA ARG A 15 20.79 0.23 1.56
C ARG A 15 19.99 1.20 0.72
N ILE A 16 20.29 1.24 -0.58
CA ILE A 16 19.55 2.06 -1.53
C ILE A 16 18.38 1.22 -2.06
N THR A 17 17.16 1.71 -1.85
CA THR A 17 15.94 1.09 -2.41
C THR A 17 15.42 1.99 -3.50
N GLU A 18 15.38 1.48 -4.73
CA GLU A 18 14.78 2.18 -5.86
C GLU A 18 13.38 1.61 -6.12
N SER A 19 12.38 2.48 -6.17
CA SER A 19 11.05 2.15 -6.70
C SER A 19 11.09 2.38 -8.21
N VAL A 20 10.97 1.30 -8.97
CA VAL A 20 11.16 1.35 -10.43
C VAL A 20 9.88 1.74 -11.17
N ASP A 21 8.72 1.56 -10.51
CA ASP A 21 7.40 1.85 -11.08
C ASP A 21 6.72 2.97 -10.27
N ASP A 22 6.63 4.16 -10.87
CA ASP A 22 5.76 5.24 -10.40
C ASP A 22 4.36 5.05 -10.99
N LEU A 23 3.34 5.00 -10.12
CA LEU A 23 1.95 4.92 -10.56
C LEU A 23 1.47 6.28 -11.06
N ALA A 24 1.04 6.33 -12.31
CA ALA A 24 0.34 7.48 -12.85
C ALA A 24 -1.08 7.59 -12.25
N PRO A 25 -1.65 8.80 -12.17
CA PRO A 25 -3.07 8.98 -11.88
C PRO A 25 -3.93 8.23 -12.92
N PRO A 26 -5.07 7.63 -12.51
CA PRO A 26 -5.90 6.85 -13.41
C PRO A 26 -6.61 7.71 -14.45
N ALA A 27 -6.86 7.14 -15.63
CA ALA A 27 -7.83 7.65 -16.59
C ALA A 27 -9.26 7.44 -16.06
N PRO A 28 -10.25 8.27 -16.47
CA PRO A 28 -11.62 8.19 -15.95
C PRO A 28 -12.29 6.81 -16.08
N GLU A 29 -11.98 6.07 -17.14
CA GLU A 29 -12.47 4.71 -17.41
C GLU A 29 -11.90 3.63 -16.47
N GLU A 30 -10.79 3.92 -15.78
CA GLU A 30 -10.14 2.99 -14.85
C GLU A 30 -10.72 3.10 -13.43
N ILE A 31 -11.46 4.18 -13.16
CA ILE A 31 -12.12 4.43 -11.88
C ILE A 31 -13.30 3.48 -11.72
N SER A 32 -13.29 2.69 -10.65
CA SER A 32 -14.37 1.76 -10.36
C SER A 32 -15.70 2.46 -10.03
N HIS A 33 -16.80 1.74 -10.25
CA HIS A 33 -18.16 2.23 -9.98
C HIS A 33 -18.66 1.92 -8.56
N PHE A 34 -17.80 1.37 -7.69
CA PHE A 34 -18.20 1.00 -6.34
C PHE A 34 -18.47 2.24 -5.49
N LYS A 35 -19.50 2.15 -4.64
CA LYS A 35 -19.91 3.26 -3.78
C LYS A 35 -19.20 3.26 -2.43
N THR A 36 -18.62 2.13 -2.04
CA THR A 36 -17.98 1.98 -0.74
C THR A 36 -16.63 1.29 -0.89
N LEU A 37 -15.71 1.62 0.02
CA LEU A 37 -14.41 0.95 0.14
C LEU A 37 -14.57 -0.56 0.39
N GLN A 38 -15.57 -0.96 1.18
CA GLN A 38 -15.81 -2.36 1.48
C GLN A 38 -16.25 -3.14 0.25
N ASP A 39 -17.22 -2.65 -0.53
CA ASP A 39 -17.68 -3.32 -1.75
C ASP A 39 -16.56 -3.45 -2.77
N TRP A 40 -15.73 -2.41 -2.89
CA TRP A 40 -14.56 -2.40 -3.76
C TRP A 40 -13.53 -3.48 -3.37
N LEU A 41 -13.18 -3.58 -2.09
CA LEU A 41 -12.22 -4.58 -1.62
C LEU A 41 -12.77 -6.01 -1.72
N VAL A 42 -14.05 -6.22 -1.38
CA VAL A 42 -14.72 -7.52 -1.56
C VAL A 42 -14.66 -7.93 -3.03
N ASN A 43 -15.01 -7.02 -3.95
CA ASN A 43 -14.95 -7.31 -5.38
C ASN A 43 -13.54 -7.68 -5.85
N ILE A 44 -12.51 -6.95 -5.40
CA ILE A 44 -11.11 -7.28 -5.71
C ILE A 44 -10.79 -8.70 -5.24
N CYS A 45 -11.14 -9.04 -3.99
CA CYS A 45 -10.88 -10.36 -3.41
C CYS A 45 -11.56 -11.49 -4.17
N ASP A 46 -12.80 -11.27 -4.64
CA ASP A 46 -13.61 -12.29 -5.30
C ASP A 46 -13.24 -12.49 -6.77
N ASN A 47 -12.79 -11.43 -7.45
CA ASN A 47 -12.61 -11.43 -8.91
C ASN A 47 -11.16 -11.36 -9.37
N SER A 48 -10.22 -11.07 -8.47
CA SER A 48 -8.80 -10.95 -8.82
C SER A 48 -7.98 -12.05 -8.17
N LYS A 49 -6.95 -12.53 -8.88
CA LYS A 49 -6.02 -13.51 -8.36
C LYS A 49 -4.63 -13.27 -8.94
N PRO A 50 -3.63 -12.97 -8.12
CA PRO A 50 -2.25 -12.89 -8.59
C PRO A 50 -1.79 -14.22 -9.18
N GLU A 51 -1.12 -14.18 -10.33
CA GLU A 51 -0.49 -15.36 -10.94
C GLU A 51 0.75 -15.82 -10.15
N LYS A 52 1.39 -14.89 -9.44
CA LYS A 52 2.58 -15.10 -8.62
C LYS A 52 2.31 -14.69 -7.18
N LYS A 53 3.16 -15.15 -6.26
CA LYS A 53 3.12 -14.69 -4.88
C LYS A 53 3.50 -13.21 -4.83
N ILE A 54 2.67 -12.42 -4.15
CA ILE A 54 2.93 -11.01 -3.86
C ILE A 54 3.33 -10.90 -2.39
N ASP A 55 4.46 -10.29 -2.12
CA ASP A 55 5.00 -10.12 -0.78
C ASP A 55 4.36 -8.95 -0.04
N LYS A 56 4.05 -7.85 -0.75
CA LYS A 56 3.45 -6.66 -0.15
C LYS A 56 2.38 -6.05 -1.04
N PHE A 57 1.21 -5.78 -0.46
CA PHE A 57 0.22 -4.90 -1.09
C PHE A 57 0.34 -3.48 -0.56
N LYS A 58 0.18 -2.52 -1.47
CA LYS A 58 0.16 -1.10 -1.17
C LYS A 58 -1.22 -0.54 -1.48
N LEU A 59 -1.77 0.19 -0.53
CA LEU A 59 -2.92 1.06 -0.72
C LEU A 59 -2.43 2.49 -0.68
N GLY A 60 -2.70 3.27 -1.72
CA GLY A 60 -2.35 4.69 -1.73
C GLY A 60 -3.52 5.57 -2.09
N LEU A 61 -3.30 6.87 -1.97
CA LEU A 61 -4.31 7.89 -2.17
C LEU A 61 -3.75 8.96 -3.12
N PHE A 62 -4.44 9.17 -4.23
CA PHE A 62 -4.29 10.37 -5.05
C PHE A 62 -5.26 11.44 -4.56
N GLU A 63 -4.73 12.62 -4.25
CA GLU A 63 -5.52 13.78 -3.82
C GLU A 63 -5.44 14.88 -4.87
N GLY A 64 -6.55 15.05 -5.59
CA GLY A 64 -6.83 16.23 -6.40
C GLY A 64 -7.67 17.25 -5.63
N LYS A 65 -7.90 18.40 -6.25
CA LYS A 65 -8.71 19.48 -5.65
C LYS A 65 -10.13 19.04 -5.30
N ASP A 66 -10.74 18.23 -6.17
CA ASP A 66 -12.14 17.80 -6.05
C ASP A 66 -12.28 16.27 -6.02
N GLU A 67 -11.16 15.55 -6.12
CA GLU A 67 -11.15 14.10 -6.29
C GLU A 67 -10.18 13.43 -5.33
N LYS A 68 -10.64 12.35 -4.71
CA LYS A 68 -9.84 11.50 -3.83
C LYS A 68 -9.97 10.08 -4.35
N ILE A 69 -8.85 9.53 -4.82
CA ILE A 69 -8.85 8.22 -5.48
C ILE A 69 -7.92 7.30 -4.72
N LEU A 70 -8.48 6.22 -4.18
CA LEU A 70 -7.69 5.12 -3.64
C LEU A 70 -7.21 4.21 -4.75
N PHE A 71 -6.04 3.62 -4.57
CA PHE A 71 -5.57 2.54 -5.41
C PHE A 71 -5.07 1.35 -4.59
N LEU A 72 -5.05 0.16 -5.21
CA LEU A 72 -4.41 -1.03 -4.66
C LEU A 72 -3.48 -1.67 -5.68
N VAL A 73 -2.22 -1.92 -5.30
CA VAL A 73 -1.26 -2.66 -6.11
C VAL A 73 -0.47 -3.68 -5.29
N GLY A 74 -0.01 -4.73 -5.94
CA GLY A 74 0.89 -5.74 -5.39
C GLY A 74 2.32 -5.51 -5.85
N THR A 75 3.26 -5.60 -4.92
CA THR A 75 4.67 -5.32 -5.14
C THR A 75 5.57 -6.41 -4.57
N ASN A 76 6.70 -6.62 -5.24
CA ASN A 76 7.79 -7.48 -4.80
C ASN A 76 9.10 -6.68 -4.80
N THR A 77 9.98 -6.98 -3.84
CA THR A 77 11.29 -6.35 -3.71
C THR A 77 12.39 -7.36 -4.03
N TYR A 78 13.26 -7.00 -4.94
CA TYR A 78 14.33 -7.83 -5.47
C TYR A 78 15.69 -7.27 -5.07
N LYS A 79 16.60 -8.14 -4.65
CA LYS A 79 18.01 -7.76 -4.44
C LYS A 79 18.70 -7.67 -5.80
N GLU A 80 19.18 -6.48 -6.16
CA GLU A 80 19.90 -6.24 -7.44
C GLU A 80 21.41 -6.12 -7.24
N GLY A 81 21.87 -5.93 -6.01
CA GLY A 81 23.28 -5.89 -5.65
C GLY A 81 23.50 -6.07 -4.16
N GLU A 82 24.76 -5.97 -3.70
CA GLU A 82 25.10 -6.16 -2.29
C GLU A 82 24.35 -5.19 -1.36
N HIS A 83 24.15 -3.95 -1.82
CA HIS A 83 23.46 -2.86 -1.11
C HIS A 83 22.31 -2.22 -1.92
N GLN A 84 21.84 -2.91 -2.96
CA GLN A 84 20.82 -2.39 -3.88
C GLN A 84 19.63 -3.34 -3.95
N SER A 85 18.44 -2.75 -3.87
CA SER A 85 17.18 -3.46 -4.10
C SER A 85 16.22 -2.63 -4.94
N ALA A 86 15.50 -3.30 -5.83
CA ALA A 86 14.43 -2.70 -6.62
C ALA A 86 13.08 -3.21 -6.15
N THR A 87 12.11 -2.30 -5.97
CA THR A 87 10.70 -2.68 -5.78
C THR A 87 9.95 -2.46 -7.08
N ARG A 88 9.20 -3.49 -7.49
CA ARG A 88 8.44 -3.51 -8.75
C ARG A 88 6.98 -3.81 -8.49
N ILE A 89 6.10 -3.23 -9.29
CA ILE A 89 4.67 -3.58 -9.31
C ILE A 89 4.52 -4.85 -10.12
N GLU A 90 3.97 -5.89 -9.50
CA GLU A 90 3.81 -7.21 -10.13
C GLU A 90 2.37 -7.68 -10.16
N PHE A 91 1.46 -6.88 -9.61
CA PHE A 91 0.04 -7.17 -9.65
C PHE A 91 -0.79 -5.90 -9.55
N GLU A 92 -1.72 -5.78 -10.47
CA GLU A 92 -2.74 -4.74 -10.49
C GLU A 92 -4.08 -5.45 -10.67
N PRO A 93 -4.96 -5.46 -9.63
CA PRO A 93 -6.27 -6.07 -9.78
C PRO A 93 -7.11 -5.31 -10.81
N ALA A 94 -8.07 -5.99 -11.43
CA ALA A 94 -9.05 -5.28 -12.24
C ALA A 94 -9.81 -4.28 -11.35
N HIS A 95 -10.04 -3.07 -11.86
CA HIS A 95 -10.67 -1.98 -11.10
C HIS A 95 -9.88 -1.62 -9.82
N ASN A 96 -8.56 -1.54 -9.94
CA ASN A 96 -7.62 -1.17 -8.87
C ASN A 96 -7.78 0.26 -8.35
N TYR A 97 -8.65 1.10 -8.93
CA TYR A 97 -8.91 2.46 -8.48
C TYR A 97 -10.33 2.63 -7.93
N LEU A 98 -10.48 3.34 -6.83
CA LEU A 98 -11.76 3.72 -6.23
C LEU A 98 -11.82 5.22 -6.00
N LYS A 99 -12.74 5.90 -6.69
CA LYS A 99 -13.11 7.28 -6.36
C LYS A 99 -13.94 7.28 -5.07
N LEU A 100 -13.43 7.97 -4.05
CA LEU A 100 -14.12 8.09 -2.77
C LEU A 100 -15.36 9.00 -2.90
N PRO A 101 -16.51 8.61 -2.33
CA PRO A 101 -17.73 9.43 -2.37
C PRO A 101 -17.52 10.80 -1.72
N GLU A 102 -17.80 11.86 -2.47
CA GLU A 102 -17.57 13.24 -2.00
C GLU A 102 -18.30 13.54 -0.68
N ARG A 103 -19.54 13.05 -0.52
CA ARG A 103 -20.34 13.27 0.68
C ARG A 103 -19.63 12.82 1.96
N ASP A 104 -18.85 11.75 1.90
CA ASP A 104 -18.29 11.09 3.09
C ASP A 104 -16.82 11.47 3.34
N TYR A 105 -16.14 12.03 2.34
CA TYR A 105 -14.69 12.24 2.35
C TYR A 105 -14.24 13.65 1.91
N ASN A 106 -15.06 14.46 1.22
CA ASN A 106 -14.61 15.77 0.73
C ASN A 106 -14.49 16.85 1.80
N SER A 107 -15.29 16.79 2.86
CA SER A 107 -15.22 17.77 3.95
C SER A 107 -14.16 17.45 5.02
N LEU A 108 -13.52 16.28 4.95
CA LEU A 108 -12.55 15.86 5.96
C LEU A 108 -11.20 16.56 5.75
N ALA A 109 -10.56 16.96 6.85
CA ALA A 109 -9.15 17.33 6.81
C ALA A 109 -8.29 16.12 6.43
N HIS A 110 -7.10 16.35 5.89
CA HIS A 110 -6.22 15.28 5.40
C HIS A 110 -5.97 14.20 6.47
N ASP A 111 -5.62 14.58 7.69
CA ASP A 111 -5.37 13.62 8.77
C ASP A 111 -6.62 12.83 9.17
N GLU A 112 -7.81 13.46 9.15
CA GLU A 112 -9.07 12.79 9.45
C GLU A 112 -9.44 11.79 8.35
N LEU A 113 -9.22 12.16 7.09
CA LEU A 113 -9.39 11.29 5.93
C LEU A 113 -8.47 10.06 6.05
N VAL A 114 -7.18 10.28 6.25
CA VAL A 114 -6.18 9.21 6.36
C VAL A 114 -6.51 8.28 7.52
N ASN A 115 -6.86 8.82 8.69
CA ASN A 115 -7.25 8.02 9.85
C ASN A 115 -8.53 7.21 9.61
N LYS A 116 -9.55 7.82 8.97
CA LYS A 116 -10.79 7.14 8.61
C LYS A 116 -10.51 5.98 7.65
N LEU A 117 -9.70 6.21 6.63
CA LEU A 117 -9.31 5.18 5.66
C LEU A 117 -8.55 4.03 6.33
N ILE A 118 -7.53 4.35 7.13
CA ILE A 118 -6.75 3.35 7.87
C ILE A 118 -7.67 2.51 8.78
N SER A 119 -8.61 3.14 9.48
CA SER A 119 -9.58 2.41 10.31
C SER A 119 -10.41 1.44 9.48
N GLN A 120 -11.01 1.90 8.38
CA GLN A 120 -11.82 1.06 7.50
C GLN A 120 -11.02 -0.09 6.88
N LEU A 121 -9.76 0.15 6.51
CA LEU A 121 -8.86 -0.86 5.96
C LEU A 121 -8.49 -1.91 7.01
N LYS A 122 -8.23 -1.50 8.26
CA LYS A 122 -7.97 -2.41 9.37
C LYS A 122 -9.21 -3.22 9.72
N ASP A 123 -10.39 -2.60 9.73
CA ASP A 123 -11.66 -3.30 9.95
C ASP A 123 -11.88 -4.37 8.87
N PHE A 124 -11.62 -4.05 7.60
CA PHE A 124 -11.68 -5.02 6.51
C PHE A 124 -10.68 -6.18 6.69
N ALA A 125 -9.44 -5.89 7.11
CA ALA A 125 -8.42 -6.90 7.36
C ALA A 125 -8.77 -7.91 8.47
N ASN A 126 -9.79 -7.61 9.29
CA ASN A 126 -10.31 -8.51 10.33
C ASN A 126 -11.54 -9.34 9.86
N THR A 127 -11.88 -9.30 8.58
CA THR A 127 -13.06 -10.03 8.04
C THR A 127 -12.69 -11.42 7.50
N ASN A 128 -13.67 -12.33 7.50
CA ASN A 128 -13.52 -13.64 6.85
C ASN A 128 -13.23 -13.52 5.34
N THR A 129 -13.76 -12.49 4.67
CA THR A 129 -13.46 -12.23 3.26
C THR A 129 -11.98 -11.98 3.06
N PHE A 130 -11.38 -11.13 3.89
CA PHE A 130 -9.95 -10.88 3.86
C PHE A 130 -9.14 -12.15 4.11
N GLU A 131 -9.46 -12.88 5.19
CA GLU A 131 -8.74 -14.09 5.60
C GLU A 131 -8.68 -15.13 4.47
N ASN A 132 -9.77 -15.30 3.73
CA ASN A 132 -9.87 -16.27 2.63
C ASN A 132 -9.38 -15.75 1.28
N SER A 133 -8.98 -14.48 1.18
CA SER A 133 -8.56 -13.84 -0.07
C SER A 133 -7.08 -14.08 -0.42
N PHE A 134 -6.62 -13.51 -1.54
CA PHE A 134 -5.19 -13.46 -1.85
C PHE A 134 -4.43 -12.41 -1.02
N LEU A 135 -5.10 -11.41 -0.46
CA LEU A 135 -4.46 -10.34 0.31
C LEU A 135 -3.84 -10.87 1.61
N SER A 136 -4.51 -11.80 2.30
CA SER A 136 -3.99 -12.47 3.52
C SER A 136 -2.78 -13.36 3.27
N LYS A 137 -2.44 -13.66 2.01
CA LYS A 137 -1.30 -14.49 1.64
C LYS A 137 0.00 -13.70 1.53
N ALA A 138 -0.07 -12.38 1.46
CA ALA A 138 1.09 -11.49 1.49
C ALA A 138 1.78 -11.50 2.85
N ASN A 139 2.97 -10.89 2.93
CA ASN A 139 3.65 -10.66 4.20
C ASN A 139 3.12 -9.40 4.88
N SER A 140 2.70 -8.40 4.09
CA SER A 140 2.16 -7.15 4.62
C SER A 140 1.26 -6.41 3.65
N ILE A 141 0.42 -5.55 4.22
CA ILE A 141 -0.38 -4.55 3.53
C ILE A 141 -0.11 -3.20 4.19
N VAL A 142 0.29 -2.23 3.39
CA VAL A 142 0.69 -0.91 3.88
C VAL A 142 -0.15 0.17 3.20
N PHE A 143 -0.45 1.21 3.96
CA PHE A 143 -0.98 2.46 3.43
C PHE A 143 0.20 3.35 3.03
N GLU A 144 0.48 3.42 1.73
CA GLU A 144 1.68 4.03 1.16
C GLU A 144 1.77 5.52 1.49
N THR A 145 0.64 6.23 1.54
CA THR A 145 0.58 7.68 1.80
C THR A 145 1.32 8.10 3.08
N ASN A 146 1.35 7.26 4.11
CA ASN A 146 2.07 7.56 5.35
C ASN A 146 2.88 6.38 5.92
N GLY A 147 3.03 5.30 5.16
CA GLY A 147 3.75 4.09 5.56
C GLY A 147 3.08 3.24 6.65
N THR A 148 1.83 3.54 7.04
CA THR A 148 1.13 2.77 8.09
C THR A 148 0.93 1.32 7.66
N ILE A 149 1.28 0.37 8.53
CA ILE A 149 0.95 -1.04 8.33
C ILE A 149 -0.53 -1.25 8.66
N ILE A 150 -1.30 -1.65 7.66
CA ILE A 150 -2.71 -2.03 7.83
C ILE A 150 -2.79 -3.43 8.40
N TRP A 151 -1.99 -4.34 7.85
CA TRP A 151 -1.93 -5.73 8.26
C TRP A 151 -0.54 -6.29 7.95
N SER A 152 -0.06 -7.20 8.80
CA SER A 152 1.16 -7.96 8.57
C SER A 152 0.99 -9.38 9.06
N LYS A 153 1.56 -10.33 8.33
CA LYS A 153 1.63 -11.71 8.78
C LYS A 153 2.55 -11.77 9.99
N GLU A 154 2.04 -12.22 11.13
CA GLU A 154 2.89 -12.49 12.28
C GLU A 154 3.91 -13.56 11.88
N THR A 155 5.20 -13.22 11.98
CA THR A 155 6.29 -14.20 11.88
C THR A 155 6.35 -14.96 13.20
N ASN A 156 5.75 -16.16 13.22
CA ASN A 156 6.06 -17.17 14.25
C ASN A 156 7.50 -17.69 14.09
#